data_AF-A0A9W8EDB0-F1
#
_entry.id   AF-A0A9W8EDB0-F1
#
_cell.length_a   1.000
_cell.length_b   1.000
_cell.length_c   1.000
_cell.angle_alpha   90.00
_cell.angle_beta   90.00
_cell.angle_gamma   90.00
#
_symmetry.space_group_name_H-M   'P 1'
#
loop_
_entity.id
_entity.type
_entity.pdbx_description
1 polymer ?
#
loop_
_entity_poly.entity_id
_entity_poly.type
_entity_poly.pdbx_seq_one_letter_code
_entity_poly.pdbx_strand_id
1 'polypeptide(L)'
;MGFTIRGQMVPNTILTDLTLVDPATRVLINGGAWSTWLHQDGSFAVDVPPGEWLLEVESKDFVFPKFQLVVDTDAQNRERVTAMPVAPGQRWAPGSNHNAQGKVVKHPLSFSAFAQMEFFTPREQFNFVGMFTSPYILMTLFTVAIMFIMPKLQANMDPESLKDWEDEKSKMQKQMDTFQAPDFSASLANWMSAGGPQGAGASSSSPLSSKKKRR
;
A
#
# COMPACT_ATOMS: atom_id res chain seq x y z
N MET A 1 -29.72 -19.05 -32.23
CA MET A 1 -29.89 -17.59 -32.23
C MET A 1 -28.94 -17.04 -31.19
N GLY A 2 -28.05 -16.12 -31.58
CA GLY A 2 -27.18 -15.39 -30.67
C GLY A 2 -27.80 -14.05 -30.30
N PHE A 3 -27.53 -13.57 -29.10
CA PHE A 3 -27.95 -12.27 -28.58
C PHE A 3 -26.78 -11.30 -28.62
N THR A 4 -27.02 -10.07 -29.07
CA THR A 4 -25.97 -9.05 -29.13
C THR A 4 -25.86 -8.30 -27.80
N ILE A 5 -24.79 -8.55 -27.06
CA ILE A 5 -24.42 -7.73 -25.92
C ILE A 5 -23.77 -6.45 -26.45
N ARG A 6 -24.28 -5.30 -26.00
CA ARG A 6 -23.72 -3.98 -26.32
C ARG A 6 -23.30 -3.29 -25.04
N GLY A 7 -22.22 -2.54 -25.12
CA GLY A 7 -21.81 -1.66 -24.04
C GLY A 7 -21.03 -0.46 -24.53
N GLN A 8 -20.86 0.48 -23.61
CA GLN A 8 -20.18 1.74 -23.81
C GLN A 8 -19.31 2.07 -22.60
N MET A 9 -18.04 2.36 -22.87
CA MET A 9 -17.09 2.86 -21.89
C MET A 9 -17.34 4.35 -21.66
N VAL A 10 -17.42 4.74 -20.39
CA VAL A 10 -17.65 6.12 -19.97
C VAL A 10 -16.37 6.65 -19.30
N PRO A 11 -15.92 7.87 -19.66
CA PRO A 11 -14.79 8.51 -19.00
C PRO A 11 -15.06 8.73 -17.50
N ASN A 12 -14.00 8.69 -16.71
CA ASN A 12 -14.04 9.01 -15.28
C ASN A 12 -12.75 9.72 -14.83
N THR A 13 -12.52 9.83 -13.53
CA THR A 13 -11.34 10.52 -12.99
C THR A 13 -10.03 9.78 -13.26
N ILE A 14 -10.08 8.50 -13.64
CA ILE A 14 -8.92 7.66 -13.90
C ILE A 14 -8.64 7.64 -15.41
N LEU A 15 -9.67 7.39 -16.21
CA LEU A 15 -9.66 7.47 -17.65
C LEU A 15 -10.40 8.73 -18.09
N THR A 16 -9.67 9.84 -18.21
CA THR A 16 -10.24 11.15 -18.56
C THR A 16 -10.64 11.26 -20.03
N ASP A 17 -9.93 10.54 -20.89
CA ASP A 17 -10.18 10.48 -22.34
C ASP A 17 -10.15 9.02 -22.81
N LEU A 18 -11.11 8.66 -23.68
CA LEU A 18 -11.24 7.31 -24.23
C LEU A 18 -10.09 6.97 -25.19
N THR A 19 -9.44 7.97 -25.80
CA THR A 19 -8.30 7.76 -26.70
C THR A 19 -7.03 7.30 -25.97
N LEU A 20 -7.00 7.38 -24.64
CA LEU A 20 -5.87 6.90 -23.84
C LEU A 20 -5.88 5.37 -23.67
N VAL A 21 -6.98 4.71 -24.03
CA VAL A 21 -7.07 3.26 -23.97
C VAL A 21 -6.27 2.66 -25.12
N ASP A 22 -5.45 1.65 -24.81
CA ASP A 22 -4.64 0.97 -25.80
C ASP A 22 -5.52 0.35 -26.91
N PRO A 23 -5.15 0.52 -28.20
CA PRO A 23 -5.92 -0.03 -29.33
C PRO A 23 -6.05 -1.55 -29.30
N ALA A 24 -5.18 -2.26 -28.56
CA ALA A 24 -5.27 -3.71 -28.41
C ALA A 24 -6.27 -4.14 -27.31
N THR A 25 -7.02 -3.22 -26.72
CA THR A 25 -8.03 -3.52 -25.69
C THR A 25 -9.17 -4.35 -26.26
N ARG A 26 -9.47 -5.47 -25.59
CA ARG A 26 -10.48 -6.45 -26.01
C ARG A 26 -11.54 -6.64 -24.94
N VAL A 27 -12.76 -6.88 -25.39
CA VAL A 27 -13.84 -7.37 -24.54
C VAL A 27 -13.93 -8.87 -24.72
N LEU A 28 -13.76 -9.59 -23.62
CA LEU A 28 -13.74 -11.04 -23.56
C LEU A 28 -14.98 -11.55 -22.83
N ILE A 29 -15.55 -12.63 -23.34
CA ILE A 29 -16.62 -13.38 -22.70
C ILE A 29 -16.10 -14.76 -22.34
N ASN A 30 -16.22 -15.13 -21.07
CA ASN A 30 -15.82 -16.42 -20.51
C ASN A 30 -14.36 -16.79 -20.87
N GLY A 31 -13.42 -15.91 -20.56
CA GLY A 31 -11.99 -16.13 -20.86
C GLY A 31 -11.64 -16.11 -22.35
N GLY A 32 -12.49 -15.53 -23.20
CA GLY A 32 -12.25 -15.42 -24.64
C GLY A 32 -12.96 -16.46 -25.49
N ALA A 33 -13.91 -17.23 -24.94
CA ALA A 33 -14.80 -18.10 -25.72
C ALA A 33 -15.56 -17.31 -26.80
N TRP A 34 -15.95 -16.07 -26.46
CA TRP A 34 -16.30 -15.03 -27.43
C TRP A 34 -15.50 -13.79 -27.12
N SER A 35 -15.14 -13.03 -28.15
CA SER A 35 -14.39 -11.79 -27.98
C SER A 35 -14.72 -10.78 -29.07
N THR A 36 -14.53 -9.52 -28.74
CA THR A 36 -14.64 -8.40 -29.68
C THR A 36 -13.63 -7.32 -29.30
N TRP A 37 -13.40 -6.39 -30.22
CA TRP A 37 -12.55 -5.23 -29.97
C TRP A 37 -13.35 -4.07 -29.41
N LEU A 38 -12.71 -3.25 -28.58
CA LEU A 38 -13.29 -1.99 -28.14
C LEU A 38 -13.08 -0.94 -29.24
N HIS A 39 -14.14 -0.23 -29.62
CA HIS A 39 -14.03 0.88 -30.58
C HIS A 39 -13.46 2.14 -29.91
N GLN A 40 -12.94 3.07 -30.72
CA GLN A 40 -12.38 4.35 -30.25
C GLN A 40 -13.39 5.22 -29.50
N ASP A 41 -14.69 5.08 -29.81
CA ASP A 41 -15.78 5.77 -29.11
C ASP A 41 -16.17 5.07 -27.78
N GLY A 42 -15.41 4.04 -27.40
CA GLY A 42 -15.65 3.23 -26.21
C GLY A 42 -16.78 2.21 -26.36
N SER A 43 -17.37 2.07 -27.55
CA SER A 43 -18.45 1.10 -27.79
C SER A 43 -17.92 -0.30 -28.08
N PHE A 44 -18.73 -1.31 -27.79
CA PHE A 44 -18.47 -2.68 -28.23
C PHE A 44 -19.77 -3.43 -28.49
N ALA A 45 -19.70 -4.46 -29.34
CA ALA A 45 -20.77 -5.41 -29.57
C ALA A 45 -20.20 -6.82 -29.73
N VAL A 46 -20.82 -7.80 -29.06
CA VAL A 46 -20.46 -9.22 -29.15
C VAL A 46 -21.71 -10.09 -29.10
N ASP A 47 -21.77 -11.09 -29.98
CA ASP A 47 -22.89 -12.03 -30.04
C ASP A 47 -22.59 -13.29 -29.22
N VAL A 48 -23.50 -13.64 -28.32
CA VAL A 48 -23.37 -14.82 -27.45
C VAL A 48 -24.67 -15.61 -27.40
N PRO A 49 -24.63 -16.94 -27.19
CA PRO A 49 -25.83 -17.72 -26.96
C PRO A 49 -26.49 -17.36 -25.61
N PRO A 50 -27.78 -17.68 -25.42
CA PRO A 50 -28.43 -17.51 -24.13
C PRO A 50 -27.74 -18.37 -23.06
N GLY A 51 -27.60 -17.82 -21.86
CA GLY A 51 -26.83 -18.43 -20.78
C GLY A 51 -26.29 -17.39 -19.80
N GLU A 52 -25.48 -17.88 -18.86
CA GLU A 52 -24.75 -17.03 -17.92
C GLU A 52 -23.29 -16.95 -18.34
N TRP A 53 -22.75 -15.73 -18.45
CA TRP A 53 -21.42 -15.49 -19.00
C TRP A 53 -20.66 -14.43 -18.24
N LEU A 54 -19.36 -14.62 -18.04
CA LEU A 54 -18.50 -13.60 -17.46
C LEU A 54 -17.97 -12.67 -18.55
N LEU A 55 -18.23 -11.37 -18.44
CA LEU A 55 -17.63 -10.33 -19.27
C LEU A 55 -16.43 -9.71 -18.57
N GLU A 56 -15.34 -9.62 -19.31
CA GLU A 56 -14.06 -9.05 -18.89
C GLU A 56 -13.59 -8.08 -19.98
N VAL A 57 -12.93 -7.00 -19.57
CA VAL A 57 -12.27 -6.08 -20.51
C VAL A 57 -10.79 -6.17 -20.24
N GLU A 58 -10.06 -6.72 -21.21
CA GLU A 58 -8.62 -6.89 -21.18
C GLU A 58 -7.97 -5.66 -21.81
N SER A 59 -7.20 -4.92 -21.01
CA SER A 59 -6.41 -3.78 -21.46
C SER A 59 -5.03 -3.84 -20.81
N LYS A 60 -4.05 -3.19 -21.44
CA LYS A 60 -2.68 -3.14 -20.93
C LYS A 60 -2.49 -2.08 -19.85
N ASP A 61 -3.15 -0.94 -19.97
CA ASP A 61 -2.86 0.23 -19.13
C ASP A 61 -3.90 0.47 -18.04
N PHE A 62 -5.11 -0.09 -18.19
CA PHE A 62 -6.22 0.12 -17.28
C PHE A 62 -6.85 -1.19 -16.82
N VAL A 63 -7.29 -1.22 -15.56
CA VAL A 63 -8.08 -2.31 -14.98
C VAL A 63 -9.56 -1.95 -15.07
N PHE A 64 -10.37 -2.88 -15.56
CA PHE A 64 -11.82 -2.71 -15.68
C PHE A 64 -12.58 -3.68 -14.76
N PRO A 65 -13.79 -3.32 -14.32
CA PRO A 65 -14.65 -4.23 -13.57
C PRO A 65 -15.12 -5.38 -14.44
N LYS A 66 -15.29 -6.56 -13.82
CA LYS A 66 -15.86 -7.74 -14.46
C LYS A 66 -17.36 -7.79 -14.21
N PHE A 67 -18.11 -8.31 -15.18
CA PHE A 67 -19.56 -8.39 -15.08
C PHE A 67 -20.05 -9.82 -15.30
N GLN A 68 -20.93 -10.27 -14.43
CA GLN A 68 -21.80 -11.39 -14.68
C GLN A 68 -22.90 -10.94 -15.62
N LEU A 69 -23.01 -11.62 -16.76
CA LEU A 69 -24.07 -11.46 -17.72
C LEU A 69 -25.03 -12.64 -17.59
N VAL A 70 -26.32 -12.33 -17.53
CA VAL A 70 -27.40 -13.30 -17.69
C VAL A 70 -28.15 -12.90 -18.95
N VAL A 71 -28.09 -13.78 -19.95
CA VAL A 71 -28.74 -13.61 -21.24
C VAL A 71 -29.89 -14.60 -21.32
N ASP A 72 -31.09 -14.09 -21.20
CA ASP A 72 -32.32 -14.86 -21.19
C ASP A 72 -33.38 -14.22 -22.10
N THR A 73 -34.47 -14.93 -22.30
CA THR A 73 -35.63 -14.42 -23.01
C THR A 73 -36.76 -14.23 -22.01
N ASP A 74 -37.36 -13.05 -21.99
CA ASP A 74 -38.50 -12.75 -21.12
C ASP A 74 -39.75 -13.55 -21.55
N ALA A 75 -40.77 -13.60 -20.70
CA ALA A 75 -42.04 -14.30 -20.94
C ALA A 75 -42.77 -13.85 -22.22
N GLN A 76 -42.44 -12.66 -22.75
CA GLN A 76 -42.96 -12.11 -24.00
C GLN A 76 -42.04 -12.37 -25.21
N ASN A 77 -41.11 -13.32 -25.09
CA ASN A 77 -40.12 -13.65 -26.11
C ASN A 77 -39.20 -12.47 -26.49
N ARG A 78 -39.00 -11.52 -25.56
CA ARG A 78 -38.10 -10.37 -25.74
C ARG A 78 -36.73 -10.68 -25.17
N GLU A 79 -35.70 -10.21 -25.85
CA GLU A 79 -34.32 -10.37 -25.40
C GLU A 79 -34.11 -9.62 -24.07
N ARG A 80 -33.55 -10.31 -23.07
CA ARG A 80 -33.20 -9.72 -21.78
C ARG A 80 -31.74 -10.00 -21.48
N VAL A 81 -30.98 -8.91 -21.32
CA VAL A 81 -29.57 -8.96 -20.92
C VAL A 81 -29.45 -8.24 -19.60
N THR A 82 -29.08 -8.98 -18.56
CA THR A 82 -28.87 -8.46 -17.22
C THR A 82 -27.37 -8.50 -16.93
N ALA A 83 -26.78 -7.36 -16.59
CA ALA A 83 -25.37 -7.28 -16.24
C ALA A 83 -25.19 -6.88 -14.78
N MET A 84 -24.17 -7.45 -14.15
CA MET A 84 -24.05 -7.46 -12.70
C MET A 84 -22.56 -7.43 -12.32
N PRO A 85 -22.07 -6.42 -11.59
CA PRO A 85 -20.64 -6.36 -11.26
C PRO A 85 -20.24 -7.52 -10.33
N VAL A 86 -19.05 -8.06 -10.55
CA VAL A 86 -18.49 -9.19 -9.79
C VAL A 86 -17.27 -8.73 -9.01
N ALA A 87 -17.26 -9.01 -7.71
CA ALA A 87 -16.10 -8.74 -6.87
C ALA A 87 -15.02 -9.83 -7.03
N PRO A 88 -13.72 -9.48 -6.98
CA PRO A 88 -12.65 -10.48 -6.96
C PRO A 88 -12.83 -11.49 -5.82
N GLY A 89 -12.65 -12.78 -6.13
CA GLY A 89 -12.79 -13.88 -5.15
C GLY A 89 -14.24 -14.31 -4.87
N GLN A 90 -15.23 -13.63 -5.44
CA GLN A 90 -16.63 -14.06 -5.34
C GLN A 90 -16.84 -15.36 -6.12
N ARG A 91 -17.41 -16.37 -5.45
CA ARG A 91 -17.72 -17.65 -6.10
C ARG A 91 -18.87 -17.47 -7.07
N TRP A 92 -18.66 -17.92 -8.29
CA TRP A 92 -19.69 -18.05 -9.32
C TRP A 92 -20.15 -19.50 -9.39
N ALA A 93 -21.45 -19.76 -9.35
CA ALA A 93 -22.03 -21.04 -9.75
C ALA A 93 -23.19 -20.79 -10.74
N PRO A 94 -23.34 -21.58 -11.80
CA PRO A 94 -24.51 -21.47 -12.69
C PRO A 94 -25.81 -21.65 -11.90
N GLY A 95 -26.83 -20.81 -12.16
CA GLY A 95 -28.16 -20.93 -11.54
C GLY A 95 -28.25 -20.42 -10.10
N SER A 96 -27.22 -19.70 -9.63
CA SER A 96 -27.19 -19.15 -8.30
C SER A 96 -27.25 -17.63 -8.34
N ASN A 97 -28.29 -17.11 -7.72
CA ASN A 97 -28.61 -15.71 -7.51
C ASN A 97 -27.67 -15.05 -6.47
N HIS A 98 -26.35 -15.26 -6.60
CA HIS A 98 -25.31 -14.74 -5.71
C HIS A 98 -25.13 -13.23 -5.77
N ASN A 99 -25.97 -12.53 -6.53
CA ASN A 99 -25.91 -11.09 -6.64
C ASN A 99 -27.19 -10.41 -6.15
N ALA A 100 -27.77 -10.94 -5.07
CA ALA A 100 -28.81 -10.25 -4.29
C ALA A 100 -28.35 -8.91 -3.67
N GLN A 101 -27.09 -8.48 -3.89
CA GLN A 101 -26.50 -7.30 -3.25
C GLN A 101 -25.92 -6.27 -4.25
N GLY A 102 -25.58 -6.67 -5.48
CA GLY A 102 -25.07 -5.76 -6.51
C GLY A 102 -26.19 -5.13 -7.33
N LYS A 103 -26.08 -3.83 -7.58
CA LYS A 103 -27.02 -3.10 -8.44
C LYS A 103 -26.93 -3.65 -9.87
N VAL A 104 -28.05 -4.13 -10.38
CA VAL A 104 -28.19 -4.53 -11.79
C VAL A 104 -27.86 -3.34 -12.69
N VAL A 105 -26.94 -3.54 -13.62
CA VAL A 105 -26.62 -2.60 -14.69
C VAL A 105 -27.52 -2.94 -15.88
N LYS A 106 -28.26 -1.93 -16.36
CA LYS A 106 -29.15 -2.07 -17.52
C LYS A 106 -28.34 -2.17 -18.79
N HIS A 107 -28.85 -2.92 -19.78
CA HIS A 107 -28.33 -2.92 -21.14
C HIS A 107 -28.81 -1.66 -21.90
N PRO A 108 -27.97 -1.01 -22.73
CA PRO A 108 -26.56 -1.32 -23.01
C PRO A 108 -25.64 -1.05 -21.81
N LEU A 109 -24.63 -1.89 -21.63
CA LEU A 109 -23.74 -1.88 -20.45
C LEU A 109 -22.88 -0.62 -20.43
N SER A 110 -23.01 0.22 -19.40
CA SER A 110 -22.08 1.31 -19.13
C SER A 110 -21.01 0.88 -18.13
N PHE A 111 -19.73 1.05 -18.46
CA PHE A 111 -18.61 0.71 -17.57
C PHE A 111 -17.50 1.78 -17.65
N SER A 112 -16.63 1.83 -16.64
CA SER A 112 -15.51 2.78 -16.58
C SER A 112 -14.28 2.11 -15.97
N ALA A 113 -13.10 2.70 -16.20
CA ALA A 113 -11.84 2.18 -15.66
C ALA A 113 -11.84 2.24 -14.12
N PHE A 114 -11.43 1.15 -13.47
CA PHE A 114 -11.34 1.06 -12.01
C PHE A 114 -10.00 1.52 -11.47
N ALA A 115 -8.90 1.27 -12.19
CA ALA A 115 -7.54 1.67 -11.81
C ALA A 115 -6.65 1.78 -13.05
N GLN A 116 -5.58 2.57 -12.96
CA GLN A 116 -4.49 2.57 -13.93
C GLN A 116 -3.40 1.61 -13.45
N MET A 117 -2.84 0.81 -14.35
CA MET A 117 -1.77 -0.12 -14.03
C MET A 117 -0.41 0.58 -14.05
N GLU A 118 0.27 0.56 -12.91
CA GLU A 118 1.65 1.03 -12.78
C GLU A 118 2.60 -0.18 -12.79
N PHE A 119 3.27 -0.40 -13.92
CA PHE A 119 4.23 -1.50 -14.06
C PHE A 119 5.62 -1.18 -13.52
N PHE A 120 5.92 0.11 -13.32
CA PHE A 120 7.26 0.58 -12.98
C PHE A 120 7.26 1.23 -11.60
N THR A 121 8.08 0.70 -10.71
CA THR A 121 8.45 1.41 -9.48
C THR A 121 9.58 2.39 -9.81
N PRO A 122 9.42 3.70 -9.52
CA PRO A 122 10.51 4.64 -9.71
C PRO A 122 11.72 4.22 -8.86
N ARG A 123 12.93 4.38 -9.40
CA ARG A 123 14.15 4.16 -8.62
C ARG A 123 14.20 5.17 -7.49
N GLU A 124 14.63 4.74 -6.30
CA GLU A 124 14.91 5.65 -5.20
C GLU A 124 15.90 6.72 -5.69
N GLN A 125 15.41 7.95 -5.77
CA GLN A 125 16.25 9.09 -6.14
C GLN A 125 17.02 9.53 -4.90
N PHE A 126 18.22 10.10 -5.11
CA PHE A 126 19.00 10.69 -4.03
C PHE A 126 18.18 11.81 -3.36
N ASN A 127 17.65 11.52 -2.17
CA ASN A 127 16.94 12.49 -1.36
C ASN A 127 17.96 13.29 -0.53
N PHE A 128 18.47 14.40 -1.06
CA PHE A 128 19.42 15.26 -0.35
C PHE A 128 18.88 15.76 1.00
N VAL A 129 17.57 16.03 1.08
CA VAL A 129 16.91 16.45 2.33
C VAL A 129 16.87 15.29 3.32
N GLY A 130 16.47 14.10 2.85
CA GLY A 130 16.46 12.88 3.65
C GLY A 130 17.85 12.43 4.11
N MET A 131 18.89 12.73 3.32
CA MET A 131 20.28 12.50 3.68
C MET A 131 20.69 13.38 4.87
N PHE A 132 20.38 14.68 4.87
CA PHE A 132 20.66 15.57 6.02
C PHE A 132 19.86 15.20 7.28
N THR A 133 18.65 14.66 7.13
CA THR A 133 17.85 14.13 8.24
C THR A 133 18.27 12.72 8.67
N SER A 134 19.25 12.12 7.99
CA SER A 134 19.76 10.79 8.36
C SER A 134 20.41 10.84 9.75
N PRO A 135 20.02 9.95 10.68
CA PRO A 135 20.62 9.87 12.02
C PRO A 135 22.15 9.77 11.97
N TYR A 136 22.69 9.08 10.97
CA TYR A 136 24.13 8.94 10.80
C TYR A 136 24.81 10.28 10.51
N ILE A 137 24.27 11.08 9.58
CA ILE A 137 24.87 12.37 9.22
C ILE A 137 24.76 13.36 10.38
N LEU A 138 23.62 13.40 11.07
CA LEU A 138 23.45 14.24 12.25
C LEU A 138 24.44 13.88 13.36
N MET A 139 24.66 12.58 13.61
CA MET A 139 25.65 12.13 14.59
C MET A 139 27.07 12.51 14.18
N THR A 140 27.45 12.33 12.90
CA THR A 140 28.78 12.73 12.42
C THR A 140 29.02 14.23 12.55
N LEU A 141 28.04 15.06 12.18
CA LEU A 141 28.13 16.50 12.29
C LEU A 141 28.21 16.95 13.75
N PHE A 142 27.42 16.32 14.62
CA PHE A 142 27.43 16.56 16.06
C PHE A 142 28.79 16.23 16.68
N THR A 143 29.39 15.09 16.34
CA THR A 143 30.73 14.71 16.81
C THR A 143 31.79 15.70 16.35
N VAL A 144 31.75 16.11 15.07
CA VAL A 144 32.68 17.13 14.54
C VAL A 144 32.50 18.46 15.28
N ALA A 145 31.25 18.89 15.54
CA ALA A 145 31.00 20.11 16.29
C ALA A 145 31.57 20.06 17.71
N ILE A 146 31.40 18.96 18.43
CA ILE A 146 31.99 18.75 19.76
C ILE A 146 33.51 18.87 19.69
N MET A 147 34.16 18.29 18.69
CA MET A 147 35.62 18.33 18.54
C MET A 147 36.17 19.76 18.44
N PHE A 148 35.41 20.70 17.86
CA PHE A 148 35.79 22.12 17.79
C PHE A 148 35.40 22.93 19.03
N ILE A 149 34.28 22.59 19.67
CA ILE A 149 33.76 23.33 20.84
C ILE A 149 34.50 22.93 22.13
N MET A 150 34.82 21.64 22.32
CA MET A 150 35.50 21.12 23.51
C MET A 150 36.81 21.88 23.84
N PRO A 151 37.75 22.08 22.91
CA PRO A 151 38.99 22.80 23.19
C PRO A 151 38.76 24.26 23.62
N LYS A 152 37.70 24.89 23.08
CA LYS A 152 37.33 26.27 23.42
C LYS A 152 36.68 26.37 24.80
N LEU A 153 35.93 25.35 25.21
CA LEU A 153 35.40 25.26 26.57
C LEU A 153 36.54 25.03 27.57
N GLN A 154 37.42 24.06 27.31
CA GLN A 154 38.56 23.75 28.18
C GLN A 154 39.53 24.94 28.36
N ALA A 155 39.73 25.74 27.31
CA ALA A 155 40.58 26.93 27.38
C ALA A 155 40.01 28.08 28.24
N ASN A 156 38.72 28.06 28.57
CA ASN A 156 38.05 29.08 29.38
C ASN A 156 37.57 28.55 30.74
N MET A 157 37.99 27.35 31.16
CA MET A 157 37.60 26.76 32.46
C MET A 157 38.69 26.92 33.53
N ASP A 158 38.27 27.12 34.77
CA ASP A 158 39.15 27.22 35.94
C ASP A 158 39.83 25.87 36.28
N PRO A 159 41.03 25.89 36.91
CA PRO A 159 41.85 24.69 37.15
C PRO A 159 41.21 23.63 38.08
N GLU A 160 40.19 23.99 38.86
CA GLU A 160 39.43 23.06 39.68
C GLU A 160 38.43 22.25 38.82
N SER A 161 37.75 22.92 37.88
CA SER A 161 36.82 22.27 36.96
C SER A 161 37.53 21.36 35.95
N LEU A 162 38.79 21.66 35.59
CA LEU A 162 39.57 20.79 34.70
C LEU A 162 39.83 19.40 35.30
N LYS A 163 40.03 19.30 36.63
CA LYS A 163 40.22 18.02 37.32
C LYS A 163 38.95 17.17 37.32
N ASP A 164 37.80 17.79 37.59
CA ASP A 164 36.51 17.11 37.54
C ASP A 164 36.21 16.60 36.11
N TRP A 165 36.57 17.39 35.08
CA TRP A 165 36.45 16.99 33.67
C TRP A 165 37.43 15.90 33.24
N GLU A 166 38.63 15.84 33.81
CA GLU A 166 39.60 14.75 33.56
C GLU A 166 39.13 13.43 34.19
N ASP A 167 38.60 13.48 35.41
CA ASP A 167 38.00 12.33 36.08
C ASP A 167 36.78 11.82 35.32
N GLU A 168 35.95 12.72 34.78
CA GLU A 168 34.78 12.36 33.98
C GLU A 168 35.16 11.86 32.57
N LYS A 169 36.16 12.46 31.92
CA LYS A 169 36.74 11.95 30.66
C LYS A 169 37.27 10.53 30.83
N SER A 170 37.96 10.23 31.92
CA SER A 170 38.50 8.89 32.17
C SER A 170 37.39 7.83 32.30
N LYS A 171 36.23 8.20 32.85
CA LYS A 171 35.04 7.33 32.95
C LYS A 171 34.34 7.19 31.59
N MET A 172 34.17 8.31 30.87
CA MET A 172 33.54 8.32 29.55
C MET A 172 34.37 7.57 28.50
N GLN A 173 35.70 7.66 28.57
CA GLN A 173 36.62 6.95 27.67
C GLN A 173 36.57 5.43 27.89
N LYS A 174 36.46 4.96 29.14
CA LYS A 174 36.20 3.54 29.44
C LYS A 174 34.85 3.07 28.88
N GLN A 175 33.84 3.93 28.89
CA GLN A 175 32.55 3.64 28.24
C GLN A 175 32.67 3.64 26.71
N MET A 176 33.42 4.56 26.12
CA MET A 176 33.56 4.69 24.67
C MET A 176 34.43 3.60 24.04
N ASP A 177 35.46 3.12 24.73
CA ASP A 177 36.21 1.90 24.37
C ASP A 177 35.30 0.66 24.35
N THR A 178 34.27 0.65 25.19
CA THR A 178 33.25 -0.41 25.19
C THR A 178 32.32 -0.33 23.97
N PHE A 179 32.13 0.86 23.36
CA PHE A 179 31.32 1.07 22.15
C PHE A 179 32.12 0.97 20.83
N GLN A 180 33.45 1.15 20.87
CA GLN A 180 34.35 1.04 19.70
C GLN A 180 34.87 -0.38 19.45
N ALA A 181 34.51 -1.37 20.27
CA ALA A 181 34.81 -2.75 19.98
C ALA A 181 34.12 -3.18 18.67
N PRO A 182 34.78 -3.96 17.78
CA PRO A 182 34.23 -4.43 16.50
C PRO A 182 33.02 -5.37 16.63
N ASP A 183 32.44 -5.49 17.82
CA ASP A 183 31.36 -6.41 18.16
C ASP A 183 30.25 -5.65 18.89
N PHE A 184 29.43 -4.93 18.11
CA PHE A 184 28.27 -4.16 18.60
C PHE A 184 27.31 -5.02 19.44
N SER A 185 27.32 -6.35 19.23
CA SER A 185 26.56 -7.32 20.00
C SER A 185 27.02 -7.44 21.46
N ALA A 186 28.33 -7.37 21.71
CA ALA A 186 28.92 -7.46 23.06
C ALA A 186 28.70 -6.16 23.86
N SER A 187 28.72 -5.00 23.19
CA SER A 187 28.43 -3.70 23.80
C SER A 187 26.96 -3.60 24.22
N LEU A 188 26.04 -4.11 23.40
CA LEU A 188 24.59 -4.16 23.68
C LEU A 188 24.26 -5.22 24.75
N ALA A 189 24.99 -6.34 24.75
CA ALA A 189 24.90 -7.36 25.79
C ALA A 189 25.43 -6.87 27.14
N ASN A 190 26.53 -6.11 27.19
CA ASN A 190 27.02 -5.48 28.43
C ASN A 190 26.08 -4.38 28.93
N TRP A 191 25.41 -3.64 28.04
CA TRP A 191 24.38 -2.68 28.42
C TRP A 191 23.13 -3.35 29.01
N MET A 192 22.70 -4.49 28.47
CA MET A 192 21.59 -5.27 29.01
C MET A 192 21.98 -6.13 30.23
N SER A 193 23.23 -6.56 30.35
CA SER A 193 23.71 -7.41 31.45
C SER A 193 24.17 -6.61 32.67
N ALA A 194 24.65 -5.38 32.50
CA ALA A 194 25.06 -4.49 33.60
C ALA A 194 23.89 -3.85 34.35
N GLY A 195 22.63 -4.14 33.96
CA GLY A 195 21.44 -3.56 34.55
C GLY A 195 21.37 -2.06 34.29
N GLY A 196 20.56 -1.65 33.31
CA GLY A 196 20.34 -0.23 33.00
C GLY A 196 20.11 0.63 34.25
N PRO A 197 20.50 1.92 34.24
CA PRO A 197 20.44 2.77 35.42
C PRO A 197 19.00 2.87 35.92
N GLN A 198 18.78 2.39 37.14
CA GLN A 198 17.53 2.52 37.86
C GLN A 198 17.73 3.50 39.01
N GLY A 199 17.24 4.74 38.82
CA GLY A 199 16.66 5.51 39.93
C GLY A 199 17.06 6.98 40.10
N ALA A 200 16.22 7.88 39.56
CA ALA A 200 15.71 9.13 40.20
C ALA A 200 14.68 9.74 39.22
N GLY A 201 13.39 10.00 39.48
CA GLY A 201 12.46 9.86 40.60
C GLY A 201 11.22 10.75 40.31
N ALA A 202 10.01 10.27 40.64
CA ALA A 202 8.67 10.93 40.64
C ALA A 202 7.91 11.05 39.28
N SER A 203 6.60 10.76 39.12
CA SER A 203 5.50 10.36 40.02
C SER A 203 4.25 9.85 39.24
N SER A 204 3.36 9.12 39.97
CA SER A 204 1.96 8.73 39.68
C SER A 204 1.73 7.59 38.66
N SER A 205 0.88 6.56 38.85
CA SER A 205 -0.24 6.33 39.76
C SER A 205 -0.51 4.81 39.99
N SER A 206 -1.05 4.50 41.18
CA SER A 206 -1.45 3.22 41.81
C SER A 206 -1.98 2.05 40.95
N PRO A 207 -1.74 0.78 41.36
CA PRO A 207 -2.41 -0.40 40.79
C PRO A 207 -3.67 -0.78 41.59
N LEU A 208 -4.81 -0.95 40.90
CA LEU A 208 -6.00 -1.58 41.49
C LEU A 208 -5.97 -3.10 41.28
N SER A 209 -6.02 -3.79 42.41
CA SER A 209 -6.32 -5.21 42.63
C SER A 209 -7.50 -5.73 41.78
N SER A 210 -7.28 -6.83 41.04
CA SER A 210 -8.36 -7.69 40.54
C SER A 210 -8.25 -9.09 41.17
N LYS A 211 -8.95 -9.30 42.29
CA LYS A 211 -9.27 -10.63 42.82
C LYS A 211 -10.74 -10.64 43.20
N LYS A 212 -11.61 -11.22 42.36
CA LYS A 212 -12.91 -11.72 42.83
C LYS A 212 -13.31 -13.00 42.12
N LYS A 213 -13.38 -14.04 42.95
CA LYS A 213 -13.80 -15.42 42.71
C LYS A 213 -15.30 -15.51 43.02
N ARG A 214 -16.01 -16.37 42.27
CA ARG A 214 -17.30 -17.04 42.59
C ARG A 214 -18.60 -16.21 42.48
N ARG A 215 -19.50 -16.65 41.60
CA ARG A 215 -20.66 -17.48 41.93
C ARG A 215 -20.88 -18.47 40.79
#